data_AF-A0ABD5SEH7-F1
#
_entry.id   AF-A0ABD5SEH7-F1
#
_cell.length_a   1.000
_cell.length_b   1.000
_cell.length_c   1.000
_cell.angle_alpha   90.00
_cell.angle_beta   90.00
_cell.angle_gamma   90.00
#
_symmetry.space_group_name_H-M   'P 1'
#
loop_
_entity.id
_entity.type
_entity.pdbx_description
1 polymer ?
#
loop_
_entity_poly.entity_id
_entity_poly.type
_entity_poly.pdbx_seq_one_letter_code
_entity_poly.pdbx_strand_id
1 'polypeptide(L)' 'MPATKEVECLTDDCDLDMFENHYTYDVPDDHAVGDLTCPYCGGSELAEIEV' A
#
# COMPACT_ATOMS: atom_id res chain seq x y z
N MET A 1 3.77 10.10 15.48
CA MET A 1 2.97 9.99 14.25
C MET A 1 2.79 8.51 14.00
N PRO A 2 1.61 8.04 13.59
CA PRO A 2 1.46 6.67 13.09
C PRO A 2 2.50 6.42 12.01
N ALA A 3 3.01 5.19 11.91
CA ALA A 3 3.94 4.85 10.85
C ALA A 3 3.20 4.94 9.51
N THR A 4 3.72 5.76 8.59
CA THR A 4 3.28 5.73 7.19
C THR A 4 3.87 4.47 6.56
N LYS A 5 3.06 3.75 5.77
CA LYS A 5 3.55 2.68 4.90
C LYS A 5 3.66 3.21 3.48
N GLU A 6 4.83 3.08 2.88
CA GLU A 6 5.02 3.34 1.45
C GLU A 6 4.83 2.03 0.68
N VAL A 7 4.01 2.07 -0.37
CA VAL A 7 3.61 0.87 -1.11
C VAL A 7 3.76 1.11 -2.61
N GLU A 8 4.47 0.21 -3.30
CA GLU A 8 4.56 0.18 -4.77
C GLU A 8 3.49 -0.73 -5.37
N CYS A 9 3.02 -0.36 -6.57
CA CYS A 9 2.20 -1.24 -7.39
C CYS A 9 3.11 -1.98 -8.39
N LEU A 10 3.05 -3.31 -8.38
CA LEU A 10 3.87 -4.16 -9.23
C LEU A 10 3.20 -4.54 -10.56
N THR A 11 1.99 -4.03 -10.80
CA THR A 11 1.24 -4.32 -12.04
C THR A 11 1.84 -3.55 -13.21
N ASP A 12 2.31 -4.27 -14.23
CA ASP A 12 3.03 -3.71 -15.40
C ASP A 12 2.25 -2.63 -16.19
N ASP A 13 0.91 -2.68 -16.18
CA ASP A 13 0.03 -1.72 -16.89
C ASP A 13 -0.47 -0.58 -15.97
N CYS A 14 0.15 -0.39 -14.79
CA CYS A 14 -0.24 0.65 -13.84
C CYS A 14 0.67 1.89 -13.93
N ASP A 15 0.09 3.07 -14.16
CA ASP A 15 0.85 4.34 -14.19
C ASP A 15 1.22 4.86 -12.78
N LEU A 16 0.69 4.24 -11.72
CA LEU A 16 0.97 4.62 -10.34
C LEU A 16 2.26 3.96 -9.87
N ASP A 17 3.28 4.79 -9.63
CA ASP A 17 4.60 4.40 -9.11
C ASP A 17 4.48 3.89 -7.65
N MET A 18 4.02 4.76 -6.75
CA MET A 18 3.84 4.44 -5.33
C MET A 18 2.68 5.21 -4.70
N PHE A 19 2.18 4.72 -3.57
CA PHE A 19 1.26 5.45 -2.71
C PHE A 19 1.61 5.27 -1.23
N GLU A 20 1.28 6.30 -0.45
CA GLU A 20 1.40 6.27 1.00
C GLU A 20 0.08 5.84 1.63
N ASN A 21 0.16 4.90 2.56
CA ASN A 21 -0.96 4.51 3.39
C ASN A 21 -0.74 5.01 4.83
N HIS A 22 -1.70 5.78 5.32
CA HIS A 22 -1.68 6.39 6.65
C HIS A 22 -2.97 6.08 7.39
N TYR A 23 -2.85 5.47 8.56
CA TYR A 23 -3.97 5.20 9.45
C TYR A 23 -4.04 6.21 10.59
N THR A 24 -5.21 6.82 10.78
CA THR A 24 -5.47 7.73 11.90
C THR A 24 -5.62 7.00 13.23
N TYR A 25 -5.98 5.72 13.19
CA TYR A 25 -6.21 4.85 14.34
C TYR A 25 -5.40 3.57 14.21
N ASP A 26 -5.28 2.84 15.32
CA ASP A 26 -4.63 1.52 15.31
C ASP A 26 -5.38 0.56 14.39
N VAL A 27 -4.60 -0.18 13.61
CA VAL A 27 -5.08 -1.21 12.69
C VAL A 27 -4.84 -2.56 13.36
N PRO A 28 -5.69 -3.59 13.12
CA PRO A 28 -5.42 -4.93 13.60
C PRO A 28 -4.01 -5.42 13.24
N ASP A 29 -3.38 -6.16 14.16
CA ASP A 29 -2.00 -6.66 14.00
C ASP A 29 -1.84 -7.61 12.79
N ASP A 30 -2.93 -8.20 12.31
CA ASP A 30 -2.98 -9.09 11.15
C ASP A 30 -3.16 -8.35 9.81
N HIS A 31 -3.30 -7.02 9.84
CA HIS A 31 -3.43 -6.23 8.62
C HIS A 31 -2.08 -6.01 7.91
N ALA A 32 -2.02 -6.36 6.63
CA ALA A 32 -0.81 -6.30 5.81
C ALA A 32 -1.05 -5.62 4.46
N VAL A 33 0.03 -5.35 3.72
CA VAL A 33 -0.04 -4.77 2.36
C VAL A 33 -0.88 -5.63 1.40
N GLY A 34 -0.92 -6.95 1.61
CA GLY A 34 -1.75 -7.87 0.82
C GLY A 34 -3.26 -7.65 0.97
N ASP A 35 -3.71 -6.92 2.00
CA ASP A 35 -5.12 -6.56 2.20
C ASP A 35 -5.50 -5.26 1.48
N LEU A 36 -4.53 -4.57 0.87
CA LEU A 36 -4.74 -3.31 0.18
C LEU A 36 -5.09 -3.54 -1.30
N THR A 37 -5.52 -2.47 -1.95
CA THR A 37 -5.76 -2.44 -3.39
C THR A 37 -5.16 -1.16 -3.95
N CYS A 38 -4.50 -1.24 -5.10
CA CYS A 38 -3.96 -0.06 -5.77
C CYS A 38 -5.09 0.94 -6.05
N PRO A 39 -4.98 2.19 -5.57
CA PRO A 39 -6.03 3.19 -5.74
C PRO A 39 -6.20 3.66 -7.19
N TYR A 40 -5.24 3.33 -8.06
CA TYR A 40 -5.27 3.69 -9.47
C TYR A 40 -5.84 2.57 -10.34
N CYS A 41 -5.18 1.40 -10.37
CA CYS A 41 -5.57 0.31 -11.27
C CYS A 41 -6.53 -0.71 -10.65
N GLY A 42 -6.75 -0.70 -9.33
CA GLY A 42 -7.56 -1.70 -8.65
C GLY A 42 -6.88 -3.08 -8.46
N GLY A 43 -5.59 -3.19 -8.79
CA GLY A 43 -4.80 -4.42 -8.63
C GLY A 43 -4.40 -4.70 -7.17
N SER A 44 -4.06 -5.95 -6.90
CA SER A 44 -3.62 -6.43 -5.57
C SER A 44 -2.13 -6.83 -5.53
N GLU A 45 -1.40 -6.65 -6.63
CA GLU A 45 0.04 -6.88 -6.70
C GLU A 45 0.77 -5.68 -6.11
N LEU A 46 0.98 -5.73 -4.79
CA LEU A 46 1.49 -4.63 -3.99
C LEU A 46 2.67 -5.10 -3.13
N ALA A 47 3.66 -4.23 -2.95
CA ALA A 47 4.78 -4.46 -2.05
C ALA A 47 5.06 -3.24 -1.17
N GLU A 48 5.43 -3.49 0.09
CA GLU A 48 5.89 -2.44 1.00
C GLU A 48 7.32 -2.05 0.63
N ILE A 49 7.59 -0.74 0.56
CA ILE A 49 8.93 -0.21 0.36
C ILE A 49 9.42 0.31 1.71
N GLU A 50 10.52 -0.25 2.21
CA GLU A 50 11.19 0.25 3.41
C GLU A 50 12.19 1.35 3.01
N VAL A 51 12.12 2.51 3.68
CA VAL A 51 13.09 3.62 3.57
C VAL A 51 14.10 3.58 4.72
#